data_AF-A0A3L7RZE3-F1
#
_entry.id   AF-A0A3L7RZE3-F1
#
_cell.length_a   1.000
_cell.length_b   1.000
_cell.length_c   1.000
_cell.angle_alpha   90.00
_cell.angle_beta   90.00
_cell.angle_gamma   90.00
#
_symmetry.space_group_name_H-M   'P 1'
#
loop_
_entity.id
_entity.type
_entity.pdbx_description
1 polymer ?
#
loop_
_entity_poly.entity_id
_entity_poly.type
_entity_poly.pdbx_seq_one_letter_code
_entity_poly.pdbx_strand_id
1 'polypeptide(L)'
;MSIARLFAPMLKLFAAAMLVGSSASAEVVKLELSPVGEGDLITIRSRDARQQLIATAVHADGSMTDVTRDVTWTISDPKVLAIDSTGMAVPTADGDITVTAALADKSVVAKVAVSGFAHPLPINFRNQIVPIFTKLGCNGGGCHGKSGGQNGFKLSLLGFVAEDDYEFLRKESRGRRIFPAIPGESLLIKKAIGRSPHGGGKRMDQGSYEYNLMVQWIEQGMPYGADSDPYVVGIKCIPETRVMQRKSQQQISVIASYSDGTTEDVTRMALFEPNEPEMAESSTKGLVTTLDLSGEVAIMARYQGQVATFRATVPLGADTSNMPEPVNLVDAAVFGKLKQLGIPASDICDDATFLRRVSLDISGTLPSEADVRLFMADASPDKRDRLIDRLLDGTAYADHFANKWNFVL
;
A
#
# COMPACT_ATOMS: atom_id res chain seq x y z
N MET A 1 14.45 47.27 62.34
CA MET A 1 13.89 48.58 61.98
C MET A 1 14.68 49.07 60.76
N SER A 2 13.98 49.46 59.68
CA SER A 2 14.49 49.88 58.35
C SER A 2 15.02 48.74 57.44
N ILE A 3 14.36 48.33 56.33
CA ILE A 3 14.02 49.00 55.05
C ILE A 3 15.24 49.23 54.14
N ALA A 4 15.30 48.46 53.02
CA ALA A 4 15.49 48.91 51.62
C ALA A 4 16.55 48.16 50.76
N ARG A 5 16.02 47.58 49.67
CA ARG A 5 16.53 47.55 48.27
C ARG A 5 17.40 46.39 47.75
N LEU A 6 17.00 45.99 46.53
CA LEU A 6 17.65 45.19 45.48
C LEU A 6 17.50 43.67 45.69
N PHE A 7 16.78 42.88 44.87
CA PHE A 7 16.72 42.81 43.41
C PHE A 7 15.36 42.21 42.95
N ALA A 8 14.83 42.66 41.82
CA ALA A 8 13.84 41.93 41.03
C ALA A 8 14.27 41.96 39.55
N PRO A 9 14.34 40.82 38.84
CA PRO A 9 14.35 40.81 37.40
C PRO A 9 12.92 40.70 36.87
N MET A 10 12.62 41.59 35.94
CA MET A 10 11.41 41.72 35.16
C MET A 10 11.30 40.52 34.20
N LEU A 11 10.45 39.54 34.53
CA LEU A 11 10.10 38.44 33.62
C LEU A 11 9.08 38.98 32.60
N LYS A 12 9.56 39.35 31.40
CA LYS A 12 8.67 39.60 30.26
C LYS A 12 8.18 38.25 29.73
N LEU A 13 6.91 37.96 30.01
CA LEU A 13 6.15 36.87 29.40
C LEU A 13 5.95 37.21 27.91
N PHE A 14 6.63 36.50 27.00
CA PHE A 14 6.21 36.41 25.60
C PHE A 14 5.30 35.19 25.48
N ALA A 15 3.99 35.43 25.53
CA ALA A 15 3.01 34.43 25.13
C ALA A 15 2.98 34.40 23.59
N ALA A 16 3.75 33.50 22.99
CA ALA A 16 3.53 33.12 21.60
C ALA A 16 2.24 32.29 21.55
N ALA A 17 1.16 32.89 21.08
CA ALA A 17 -0.04 32.15 20.73
C ALA A 17 0.29 31.20 19.57
N MET A 18 0.45 29.91 19.87
CA MET A 18 0.33 28.87 18.86
C MET A 18 -1.12 28.91 18.36
N LEU A 19 -1.36 29.57 17.23
CA LEU A 19 -2.51 29.25 16.42
C LEU A 19 -2.30 27.82 15.91
N VAL A 20 -2.91 26.87 16.61
CA VAL A 20 -3.25 25.58 16.02
C VAL A 20 -4.28 25.89 14.95
N GLY A 21 -3.81 26.12 13.73
CA GLY A 21 -4.65 26.13 12.55
C GLY A 21 -5.22 24.73 12.38
N SER A 22 -6.38 24.49 12.97
CA SER A 22 -7.29 23.45 12.48
C SER A 22 -7.62 23.85 11.04
N SER A 23 -6.97 23.23 10.06
CA SER A 23 -7.43 23.35 8.68
C SER A 23 -8.80 22.67 8.65
N ALA A 24 -9.85 23.48 8.73
CA ALA A 24 -11.19 23.03 8.41
C ALA A 24 -11.10 22.33 7.05
N SER A 25 -11.46 21.05 7.00
CA SER A 25 -11.46 20.29 5.75
C SER A 25 -12.30 21.07 4.74
N ALA A 26 -11.72 21.31 3.56
CA ALA A 26 -12.41 22.02 2.49
C ALA A 26 -13.77 21.36 2.19
N GLU A 27 -14.73 22.13 1.71
CA GLU A 27 -16.08 21.61 1.42
C GLU A 27 -16.02 20.42 0.46
N VAL A 28 -16.81 19.38 0.73
CA VAL A 28 -16.95 18.22 -0.17
C VAL A 28 -17.80 18.62 -1.38
N VAL A 29 -17.21 18.56 -2.57
CA VAL A 29 -17.90 18.94 -3.81
C VAL A 29 -18.59 17.75 -4.48
N LYS A 30 -18.03 16.54 -4.36
CA LYS A 30 -18.62 15.31 -4.87
C LYS A 30 -18.10 14.07 -4.15
N LEU A 31 -18.82 12.95 -4.32
CA LEU A 31 -18.34 11.62 -3.95
C LEU A 31 -17.96 10.84 -5.21
N GLU A 32 -16.94 10.00 -5.10
CA GLU A 32 -16.54 9.02 -6.11
C GLU A 32 -16.57 7.62 -5.51
N LEU A 33 -16.97 6.62 -6.31
CA LEU A 33 -16.88 5.21 -5.96
C LEU A 33 -15.79 4.54 -6.77
N SER A 34 -15.02 3.70 -6.11
CA SER A 34 -14.02 2.84 -6.74
C SER A 34 -13.94 1.50 -6.03
N PRO A 35 -13.45 0.44 -6.69
CA PRO A 35 -13.20 0.37 -8.12
C PRO A 35 -14.52 0.25 -8.90
N VAL A 36 -14.57 0.90 -10.06
CA VAL A 36 -15.66 0.76 -11.03
C VAL A 36 -15.05 0.36 -12.37
N GLY A 37 -15.70 -0.56 -13.07
CA GLY A 37 -15.30 -1.01 -14.40
C GLY A 37 -15.73 -0.03 -15.49
N GLU A 38 -15.63 -0.46 -16.74
CA GLU A 38 -16.10 0.30 -17.89
C GLU A 38 -17.60 0.63 -17.76
N GLY A 39 -17.97 1.90 -18.01
CA GLY A 39 -19.36 2.36 -17.93
C GLY A 39 -19.96 2.37 -16.52
N ASP A 40 -19.13 2.54 -15.48
CA ASP A 40 -19.52 2.56 -14.06
C ASP A 40 -20.19 1.25 -13.59
N LEU A 41 -19.84 0.13 -14.25
CA LEU A 41 -20.34 -1.20 -13.93
C LEU A 41 -19.33 -1.98 -13.09
N ILE A 42 -19.80 -2.51 -11.97
CA ILE A 42 -19.09 -3.44 -11.11
C ILE A 42 -19.60 -4.84 -11.42
N THR A 43 -18.70 -5.76 -11.76
CA THR A 43 -19.08 -7.15 -12.07
C THR A 43 -18.59 -8.08 -10.97
N ILE A 44 -19.51 -8.81 -10.34
CA ILE A 44 -19.19 -9.86 -9.36
C ILE A 44 -19.58 -11.20 -9.98
N ARG A 45 -18.60 -12.10 -10.13
CA ARG A 45 -18.77 -13.40 -10.78
C ARG A 45 -18.56 -14.51 -9.78
N SER A 46 -19.52 -15.42 -9.64
CA SER A 46 -19.57 -16.49 -8.64
C SER A 46 -20.08 -16.06 -7.26
N ARG A 47 -20.68 -17.01 -6.56
CA ARG A 47 -21.10 -16.85 -5.16
C ARG A 47 -19.95 -16.52 -4.22
N ASP A 48 -18.78 -17.06 -4.55
CA ASP A 48 -17.59 -16.95 -3.71
C ASP A 48 -16.73 -15.80 -4.20
N ALA A 49 -17.25 -14.81 -4.92
CA ALA A 49 -16.60 -13.53 -5.21
C ALA A 49 -17.02 -12.45 -4.21
N ARG A 50 -16.30 -11.34 -4.17
CA ARG A 50 -16.65 -10.15 -3.37
C ARG A 50 -16.09 -8.91 -4.06
N GLN A 51 -16.48 -7.73 -3.58
CA GLN A 51 -15.90 -6.47 -4.03
C GLN A 51 -15.69 -5.54 -2.83
N GLN A 52 -14.47 -5.06 -2.62
CA GLN A 52 -14.20 -3.96 -1.70
C GLN A 52 -14.49 -2.64 -2.43
N LEU A 53 -15.58 -1.97 -2.05
CA LEU A 53 -15.89 -0.62 -2.50
C LEU A 53 -15.23 0.41 -1.58
N ILE A 54 -14.84 1.53 -2.18
CA ILE A 54 -14.18 2.66 -1.55
C ILE A 54 -14.96 3.90 -1.97
N ALA A 55 -15.52 4.60 -1.00
CA ALA A 55 -16.12 5.92 -1.22
C ALA A 55 -15.06 7.00 -0.93
N THR A 56 -14.81 7.86 -1.90
CA THR A 56 -13.86 8.97 -1.78
C THR A 56 -14.61 10.29 -1.84
N ALA A 57 -14.42 11.15 -0.86
CA ALA A 57 -14.87 12.54 -0.92
C ALA A 57 -13.81 13.37 -1.67
N VAL A 58 -14.26 14.11 -2.68
CA VAL A 58 -13.43 15.08 -3.40
C VAL A 58 -13.78 16.46 -2.86
N HIS A 59 -12.77 17.19 -2.40
CA HIS A 59 -12.92 18.50 -1.80
C HIS A 59 -12.71 19.63 -2.81
N ALA A 60 -13.18 20.83 -2.49
CA ALA A 60 -13.09 21.99 -3.38
C ALA A 60 -11.65 22.39 -3.75
N ASP A 61 -10.67 22.06 -2.89
CA ASP A 61 -9.24 22.28 -3.12
C ASP A 61 -8.58 21.15 -3.94
N GLY A 62 -9.36 20.17 -4.39
CA GLY A 62 -8.89 18.98 -5.13
C GLY A 62 -8.31 17.87 -4.24
N SER A 63 -8.22 18.08 -2.92
CA SER A 63 -7.84 17.01 -2.01
C SER A 63 -8.90 15.91 -2.00
N MET A 64 -8.49 14.70 -1.62
CA MET A 64 -9.34 13.52 -1.62
C MET A 64 -9.20 12.78 -0.29
N THR A 65 -10.32 12.40 0.32
CA THR A 65 -10.34 11.66 1.58
C THR A 65 -11.19 10.40 1.45
N ASP A 66 -10.77 9.33 2.13
CA ASP A 66 -11.57 8.13 2.25
C ASP A 66 -12.71 8.37 3.24
N VAL A 67 -13.94 8.16 2.77
CA VAL A 67 -15.18 8.28 3.56
C VAL A 67 -15.98 6.98 3.53
N THR A 68 -15.36 5.85 3.17
CA THR A 68 -15.98 4.52 3.01
C THR A 68 -16.75 4.10 4.26
N ARG A 69 -16.25 4.47 5.44
CA ARG A 69 -16.84 4.15 6.75
C ARG A 69 -17.78 5.24 7.27
N ASP A 70 -17.84 6.38 6.61
CA ASP A 70 -18.66 7.53 7.00
C ASP A 70 -19.92 7.66 6.14
N VAL A 71 -19.92 7.07 4.94
CA VAL A 71 -21.09 7.03 4.07
C VAL A 71 -22.16 6.06 4.57
N THR A 72 -23.40 6.37 4.26
CA THR A 72 -24.50 5.42 4.34
C THR A 72 -24.57 4.61 3.04
N TRP A 73 -24.42 3.30 3.14
CA TRP A 73 -24.55 2.38 2.02
C TRP A 73 -26.00 1.92 1.85
N THR A 74 -26.52 1.96 0.62
CA THR A 74 -27.84 1.40 0.27
C THR A 74 -27.77 0.58 -1.02
N ILE A 75 -28.58 -0.48 -1.09
CA ILE A 75 -28.64 -1.42 -2.21
C ILE A 75 -30.08 -1.44 -2.72
N SER A 76 -30.29 -1.39 -4.03
CA SER A 76 -31.64 -1.39 -4.62
C SER A 76 -32.41 -2.71 -4.40
N ASP A 77 -31.70 -3.85 -4.32
CA ASP A 77 -32.28 -5.14 -3.92
C ASP A 77 -31.32 -5.91 -2.99
N PRO A 78 -31.60 -5.99 -1.68
CA PRO A 78 -30.77 -6.72 -0.71
C PRO A 78 -30.81 -8.25 -0.89
N LYS A 79 -31.67 -8.79 -1.77
CA LYS A 79 -31.67 -10.22 -2.10
C LYS A 79 -30.54 -10.62 -3.05
N VAL A 80 -29.94 -9.67 -3.75
CA VAL A 80 -28.86 -9.90 -4.74
C VAL A 80 -27.48 -9.65 -4.14
N LEU A 81 -27.36 -8.64 -3.29
CA LEU A 81 -26.09 -8.21 -2.73
C LEU A 81 -26.27 -7.75 -1.27
N ALA A 82 -25.30 -8.05 -0.42
CA ALA A 82 -25.14 -7.43 0.89
C ALA A 82 -23.88 -6.54 0.89
N ILE A 83 -23.92 -5.41 1.58
CA ILE A 83 -22.77 -4.53 1.79
C ILE A 83 -22.67 -4.14 3.27
N ASP A 84 -21.46 -4.22 3.82
CA ASP A 84 -21.21 -3.79 5.20
C ASP A 84 -20.69 -2.34 5.27
N SER A 85 -20.58 -1.80 6.50
CA SER A 85 -20.08 -0.44 6.74
C SER A 85 -18.62 -0.22 6.36
N THR A 86 -17.89 -1.28 6.03
CA THR A 86 -16.51 -1.19 5.53
C THR A 86 -16.45 -1.13 4.01
N GLY A 87 -17.59 -1.11 3.32
CA GLY A 87 -17.69 -1.13 1.85
C GLY A 87 -17.51 -2.52 1.24
N MET A 88 -17.52 -3.59 2.05
CA MET A 88 -17.37 -4.96 1.54
C MET A 88 -18.70 -5.46 0.99
N ALA A 89 -18.78 -5.60 -0.32
CA ALA A 89 -19.93 -6.13 -1.05
C ALA A 89 -19.78 -7.64 -1.29
N VAL A 90 -20.78 -8.42 -0.87
CA VAL A 90 -20.82 -9.89 -0.97
C VAL A 90 -22.13 -10.30 -1.67
N PRO A 91 -22.07 -11.10 -2.74
CA PRO A 91 -23.26 -11.52 -3.47
C PRO A 91 -24.11 -12.48 -2.64
N THR A 92 -25.43 -12.45 -2.86
CA THR A 92 -26.42 -13.33 -2.23
C THR A 92 -27.38 -13.99 -3.23
N ALA A 93 -27.47 -13.46 -4.46
CA ALA A 93 -28.13 -14.07 -5.62
C ALA A 93 -27.62 -13.44 -6.93
N ASP A 94 -27.99 -14.02 -8.07
CA ASP A 94 -27.77 -13.40 -9.39
C ASP A 94 -28.74 -12.21 -9.58
N GLY A 95 -28.28 -11.16 -10.27
CA GLY A 95 -29.11 -10.01 -10.62
C GLY A 95 -28.34 -8.71 -10.88
N ASP A 96 -29.02 -7.76 -11.51
CA ASP A 96 -28.51 -6.41 -11.74
C ASP A 96 -29.13 -5.45 -10.72
N ILE A 97 -28.28 -4.75 -9.97
CA ILE A 97 -28.69 -3.83 -8.92
C ILE A 97 -27.87 -2.53 -8.96
N THR A 98 -28.22 -1.57 -8.12
CA THR A 98 -27.40 -0.39 -7.87
C THR A 98 -26.97 -0.32 -6.40
N VAL A 99 -25.74 0.10 -6.17
CA VAL A 99 -25.23 0.47 -4.85
C VAL A 99 -25.08 1.98 -4.79
N THR A 100 -25.54 2.59 -3.69
CA THR A 100 -25.41 4.03 -3.44
C THR A 100 -24.61 4.25 -2.16
N ALA A 101 -23.62 5.15 -2.23
CA ALA A 101 -22.94 5.73 -1.08
C ALA A 101 -23.39 7.19 -0.91
N ALA A 102 -23.85 7.55 0.30
CA ALA A 102 -24.34 8.90 0.60
C ALA A 102 -23.64 9.49 1.82
N LEU A 103 -23.24 10.77 1.73
CA LEU A 103 -22.65 11.56 2.80
C LEU A 103 -23.25 12.98 2.77
N ALA A 104 -23.96 13.36 3.84
CA ALA A 104 -24.69 14.62 3.92
C ALA A 104 -25.62 14.84 2.71
N ASP A 105 -25.42 15.90 1.93
CA ASP A 105 -26.19 16.24 0.73
C ASP A 105 -25.61 15.63 -0.56
N LYS A 106 -24.49 14.89 -0.48
CA LYS A 106 -23.84 14.24 -1.63
C LYS A 106 -24.15 12.75 -1.67
N SER A 107 -24.28 12.22 -2.89
CA SER A 107 -24.39 10.79 -3.13
C SER A 107 -23.76 10.40 -4.46
N VAL A 108 -23.41 9.12 -4.57
CA VAL A 108 -22.86 8.51 -5.79
C VAL A 108 -23.43 7.10 -5.92
N VAL A 109 -23.76 6.72 -7.16
CA VAL A 109 -24.42 5.46 -7.49
C VAL A 109 -23.54 4.69 -8.47
N ALA A 110 -23.36 3.39 -8.23
CA ALA A 110 -22.71 2.46 -9.16
C ALA A 110 -23.66 1.31 -9.52
N LYS A 111 -23.59 0.82 -10.76
CA LYS A 111 -24.30 -0.38 -11.18
C LYS A 111 -23.49 -1.61 -10.78
N VAL A 112 -24.16 -2.65 -10.31
CA VAL A 112 -23.54 -3.93 -9.98
C VAL A 112 -24.29 -5.04 -10.70
N ALA A 113 -23.57 -5.86 -11.47
CA ALA A 113 -24.08 -7.08 -12.07
C ALA A 113 -23.49 -8.28 -11.32
N VAL A 114 -24.35 -9.09 -10.72
CA VAL A 114 -23.98 -10.35 -10.07
C VAL A 114 -24.41 -11.51 -10.96
N SER A 115 -23.46 -12.40 -11.28
CA SER A 115 -23.71 -13.58 -12.12
C SER A 115 -22.96 -14.82 -11.62
N GLY A 116 -23.48 -16.00 -11.94
CA GLY A 116 -22.84 -17.27 -11.59
C GLY A 116 -23.00 -17.68 -10.12
N PHE A 117 -23.92 -17.08 -9.39
CA PHE A 117 -24.17 -17.37 -7.98
C PHE A 117 -24.70 -18.81 -7.78
N ALA A 118 -25.68 -19.22 -8.59
CA ALA A 118 -26.28 -20.56 -8.49
C ALA A 118 -25.35 -21.69 -8.98
N HIS A 119 -24.34 -21.35 -9.78
CA HIS A 119 -23.41 -22.29 -10.40
C HIS A 119 -21.96 -21.84 -10.17
N PRO A 120 -21.47 -21.89 -8.92
CA PRO A 120 -20.11 -21.48 -8.62
C PRO A 120 -19.10 -22.41 -9.31
N LEU A 121 -18.00 -21.82 -9.77
CA LEU A 121 -16.89 -22.59 -10.32
C LEU A 121 -16.23 -23.43 -9.21
N PRO A 122 -15.67 -24.62 -9.53
CA PRO A 122 -14.85 -25.36 -8.58
C PRO A 122 -13.70 -24.50 -8.06
N ILE A 123 -13.39 -24.64 -6.77
CA ILE A 123 -12.29 -23.90 -6.15
C ILE A 123 -10.97 -24.43 -6.70
N ASN A 124 -10.17 -23.58 -7.33
CA ASN A 124 -8.85 -23.96 -7.82
C ASN A 124 -7.82 -23.81 -6.68
N PHE A 125 -7.01 -24.85 -6.47
CA PHE A 125 -6.06 -24.89 -5.36
C PHE A 125 -5.00 -23.79 -5.48
N ARG A 126 -4.40 -23.65 -6.67
CA ARG A 126 -3.39 -22.63 -6.94
C ARG A 126 -3.97 -21.23 -6.82
N ASN A 127 -5.17 -21.01 -7.34
CA ASN A 127 -5.74 -19.67 -7.45
C ASN A 127 -6.38 -19.17 -6.15
N GLN A 128 -7.03 -20.06 -5.40
CA GLN A 128 -7.81 -19.67 -4.22
C GLN A 128 -7.25 -20.19 -2.90
N ILE A 129 -6.55 -21.34 -2.86
CA ILE A 129 -6.08 -21.93 -1.60
C ILE A 129 -4.64 -21.50 -1.26
N VAL A 130 -3.73 -21.56 -2.22
CA VAL A 130 -2.33 -21.15 -2.01
C VAL A 130 -2.20 -19.70 -1.50
N PRO A 131 -2.96 -18.70 -2.00
CA PRO A 131 -2.89 -17.34 -1.48
C PRO A 131 -3.27 -17.22 0.01
N ILE A 132 -4.13 -18.10 0.52
CA ILE A 132 -4.45 -18.13 1.96
C ILE A 132 -3.19 -18.42 2.77
N PHE A 133 -2.38 -19.39 2.33
CA PHE A 133 -1.14 -19.73 3.04
C PHE A 133 -0.15 -18.56 3.04
N THR A 134 -0.07 -17.81 1.94
CA THR A 134 0.79 -16.63 1.83
C THR A 134 0.30 -15.49 2.72
N LYS A 135 -0.97 -15.12 2.60
CA LYS A 135 -1.59 -14.06 3.41
C LYS A 135 -1.46 -14.31 4.91
N LEU A 136 -1.63 -15.57 5.33
CA LEU A 136 -1.56 -15.96 6.74
C LEU A 136 -0.14 -16.28 7.22
N GLY A 137 0.88 -16.14 6.37
CA GLY A 137 2.27 -16.42 6.68
C GLY A 137 2.63 -17.90 6.88
N CYS A 138 1.73 -18.82 6.54
CA CYS A 138 1.93 -20.27 6.71
C CYS A 138 3.10 -20.79 5.86
N ASN A 139 3.24 -20.30 4.63
CA ASN A 139 4.27 -20.69 3.68
C ASN A 139 5.46 -19.69 3.62
N GLY A 140 5.62 -18.87 4.66
CA GLY A 140 6.80 -18.02 4.82
C GLY A 140 8.02 -18.79 5.33
N GLY A 141 9.23 -18.24 5.14
CA GLY A 141 10.49 -18.86 5.55
C GLY A 141 10.61 -19.14 7.06
N GLY A 142 9.91 -18.37 7.89
CA GLY A 142 9.83 -18.61 9.34
C GLY A 142 8.90 -19.76 9.76
N CYS A 143 8.10 -20.32 8.84
CA CYS A 143 7.09 -21.35 9.12
C CYS A 143 7.28 -22.59 8.23
N HIS A 144 6.27 -22.98 7.45
CA HIS A 144 6.31 -24.21 6.63
C HIS A 144 7.01 -24.00 5.28
N GLY A 145 7.31 -22.76 4.89
CA GLY A 145 7.92 -22.37 3.61
C GLY A 145 9.42 -22.59 3.48
N LYS A 146 10.10 -23.06 4.55
CA LYS A 146 11.54 -23.35 4.51
C LYS A 146 11.82 -24.72 3.89
N SER A 147 13.04 -24.92 3.38
CA SER A 147 13.44 -26.12 2.63
C SER A 147 13.12 -27.44 3.34
N GLY A 148 13.32 -27.51 4.66
CA GLY A 148 13.02 -28.68 5.49
C GLY A 148 11.58 -28.76 6.03
N GLY A 149 10.72 -27.78 5.73
CA GLY A 149 9.41 -27.63 6.34
C GLY A 149 9.48 -27.42 7.86
N GLN A 150 8.35 -27.58 8.55
CA GLN A 150 8.26 -27.46 10.00
C GLN A 150 7.41 -28.61 10.56
N ASN A 151 7.94 -29.35 11.53
CA ASN A 151 7.26 -30.48 12.19
C ASN A 151 6.71 -31.53 11.20
N GLY A 152 7.50 -31.84 10.17
CA GLY A 152 7.15 -32.83 9.14
C GLY A 152 6.06 -32.37 8.16
N PHE A 153 5.72 -31.07 8.12
CA PHE A 153 4.86 -30.46 7.10
C PHE A 153 5.59 -29.36 6.36
N LYS A 154 5.55 -29.40 5.03
CA LYS A 154 6.24 -28.47 4.14
C LYS A 154 5.25 -27.80 3.20
N LEU A 155 5.49 -26.52 2.96
CA LEU A 155 4.93 -25.75 1.87
C LEU A 155 6.10 -25.12 1.08
N SER A 156 5.89 -24.81 -0.17
CA SER A 156 6.78 -24.05 -1.03
C SER A 156 6.84 -22.61 -0.53
N LEU A 157 8.02 -22.00 -0.59
CA LEU A 157 8.20 -20.61 -0.14
C LEU A 157 7.25 -19.70 -0.93
N LEU A 158 6.38 -18.97 -0.24
CA LEU A 158 5.39 -18.05 -0.83
C LEU A 158 4.45 -18.69 -1.89
N GLY A 159 4.36 -20.02 -1.95
CA GLY A 159 3.48 -20.71 -2.89
C GLY A 159 4.04 -20.84 -4.31
N PHE A 160 5.37 -20.74 -4.49
CA PHE A 160 5.99 -20.82 -5.82
C PHE A 160 5.83 -22.17 -6.53
N VAL A 161 5.57 -23.25 -5.80
CA VAL A 161 5.40 -24.60 -6.36
C VAL A 161 4.12 -25.23 -5.81
N ALA A 162 2.98 -24.82 -6.37
CA ALA A 162 1.65 -25.17 -5.87
C ALA A 162 1.34 -26.68 -6.01
N GLU A 163 1.90 -27.35 -7.00
CA GLU A 163 1.80 -28.80 -7.21
C GLU A 163 2.37 -29.56 -6.01
N ASP A 164 3.56 -29.17 -5.54
CA ASP A 164 4.21 -29.75 -4.36
C ASP A 164 3.39 -29.48 -3.09
N ASP A 165 2.88 -28.26 -2.93
CA ASP A 165 2.02 -27.88 -1.81
C ASP A 165 0.78 -28.76 -1.69
N TYR A 166 0.12 -29.01 -2.82
CA TYR A 166 -1.06 -29.86 -2.89
C TYR A 166 -0.74 -31.30 -2.48
N GLU A 167 0.38 -31.84 -2.96
CA GLU A 167 0.83 -33.19 -2.67
C GLU A 167 1.24 -33.39 -1.20
N PHE A 168 1.98 -32.45 -0.64
CA PHE A 168 2.35 -32.45 0.79
C PHE A 168 1.13 -32.30 1.70
N LEU A 169 0.10 -31.59 1.25
CA LEU A 169 -1.13 -31.43 1.99
C LEU A 169 -1.98 -32.71 1.97
N ARG A 170 -2.10 -33.35 0.81
CA ARG A 170 -3.00 -34.49 0.58
C ARG A 170 -2.41 -35.84 0.94
N LYS A 171 -1.15 -36.11 0.55
CA LYS A 171 -0.60 -37.48 0.58
C LYS A 171 0.33 -37.74 1.75
N GLU A 172 1.17 -36.77 2.10
CA GLU A 172 2.16 -36.97 3.14
C GLU A 172 1.55 -37.33 4.49
N SER A 173 2.34 -37.99 5.34
CA SER A 173 1.88 -38.42 6.65
C SER A 173 0.62 -39.29 6.57
N ARG A 174 0.43 -40.05 5.49
CA ARG A 174 -0.76 -40.89 5.22
C ARG A 174 -2.07 -40.09 5.19
N GLY A 175 -2.04 -38.88 4.64
CA GLY A 175 -3.22 -38.03 4.46
C GLY A 175 -3.84 -37.46 5.76
N ARG A 176 -3.14 -37.52 6.89
CA ARG A 176 -3.65 -37.10 8.21
C ARG A 176 -4.02 -35.61 8.33
N ARG A 177 -3.71 -34.78 7.32
CA ARG A 177 -3.88 -33.32 7.38
C ARG A 177 -5.27 -32.86 6.98
N ILE A 178 -5.90 -33.59 6.07
CA ILE A 178 -7.24 -33.31 5.57
C ILE A 178 -8.16 -34.45 5.97
N PHE A 179 -9.34 -34.11 6.47
CA PHE A 179 -10.38 -35.07 6.81
C PHE A 179 -11.66 -34.77 6.03
N PRO A 180 -11.80 -35.33 4.81
CA PRO A 180 -12.90 -34.96 3.92
C PRO A 180 -14.30 -35.26 4.48
N ALA A 181 -14.44 -36.28 5.33
CA ALA A 181 -15.72 -36.64 5.91
C ALA A 181 -16.27 -35.57 6.86
N ILE A 182 -15.39 -34.82 7.53
CA ILE A 182 -15.75 -33.69 8.38
C ILE A 182 -14.69 -32.59 8.16
N PRO A 183 -14.82 -31.77 7.11
CA PRO A 183 -13.79 -30.83 6.66
C PRO A 183 -13.25 -29.91 7.76
N GLY A 184 -14.14 -29.39 8.61
CA GLY A 184 -13.77 -28.55 9.76
C GLY A 184 -12.93 -29.24 10.84
N GLU A 185 -12.89 -30.58 10.85
CA GLU A 185 -12.06 -31.39 11.74
C GLU A 185 -10.71 -31.79 11.12
N SER A 186 -10.43 -31.33 9.90
CA SER A 186 -9.10 -31.44 9.29
C SER A 186 -8.03 -30.82 10.19
N LEU A 187 -6.90 -31.50 10.36
CA LEU A 187 -5.80 -31.01 11.20
C LEU A 187 -5.28 -29.65 10.71
N LEU A 188 -5.25 -29.43 9.38
CA LEU A 188 -4.95 -28.14 8.76
C LEU A 188 -5.85 -27.03 9.33
N ILE A 189 -7.16 -27.24 9.27
CA ILE A 189 -8.17 -26.28 9.74
C ILE A 189 -8.05 -26.06 11.25
N LYS A 190 -8.03 -27.14 12.04
CA LYS A 190 -7.95 -27.04 13.51
C LYS A 190 -6.72 -26.28 14.00
N LYS A 191 -5.56 -26.49 13.38
CA LYS A 191 -4.35 -25.72 13.73
C LYS A 191 -4.47 -24.26 13.32
N ALA A 192 -4.98 -23.98 12.12
CA ALA A 192 -5.14 -22.62 11.63
C ALA A 192 -6.13 -21.79 12.48
N ILE A 193 -7.21 -22.38 13.00
CA ILE A 193 -8.17 -21.68 13.89
C ILE A 193 -7.83 -21.76 15.37
N GLY A 194 -6.71 -22.41 15.74
CA GLY A 194 -6.27 -22.53 17.13
C GLY A 194 -7.04 -23.53 18.00
N ARG A 195 -7.86 -24.42 17.40
CA ARG A 195 -8.52 -25.56 18.09
C ARG A 195 -7.56 -26.72 18.40
N SER A 196 -6.36 -26.72 17.84
CA SER A 196 -5.30 -27.65 18.17
C SER A 196 -3.98 -26.90 18.38
N PRO A 197 -3.11 -27.32 19.32
CA PRO A 197 -1.84 -26.66 19.57
C PRO A 197 -1.02 -26.48 18.28
N HIS A 198 -0.56 -25.27 18.03
CA HIS A 198 0.19 -24.90 16.85
C HIS A 198 1.24 -23.84 17.23
N GLY A 199 2.52 -24.11 16.95
CA GLY A 199 3.61 -23.19 17.31
C GLY A 199 3.53 -21.84 16.58
N GLY A 200 2.88 -21.78 15.41
CA GLY A 200 2.60 -20.52 14.72
C GLY A 200 1.38 -19.76 15.26
N GLY A 201 0.72 -20.27 16.29
CA GLY A 201 -0.49 -19.68 16.85
C GLY A 201 -1.72 -19.82 15.94
N LYS A 202 -2.79 -19.10 16.31
CA LYS A 202 -4.00 -18.96 15.50
C LYS A 202 -3.70 -18.07 14.30
N ARG A 203 -4.12 -18.51 13.11
CA ARG A 203 -3.89 -17.83 11.82
C ARG A 203 -5.17 -17.29 11.18
N MET A 204 -6.32 -17.88 11.45
CA MET A 204 -7.61 -17.39 10.95
C MET A 204 -8.74 -17.63 11.96
N ASP A 205 -9.86 -16.96 11.78
CA ASP A 205 -11.06 -17.15 12.60
C ASP A 205 -11.97 -18.23 12.01
N GLN A 206 -12.72 -18.94 12.85
CA GLN A 206 -13.77 -19.82 12.37
C GLN A 206 -14.88 -18.98 11.72
N GLY A 207 -15.29 -19.36 10.51
CA GLY A 207 -16.30 -18.64 9.73
C GLY A 207 -15.76 -17.43 8.97
N SER A 208 -14.47 -17.13 9.05
CA SER A 208 -13.85 -16.13 8.17
C SER A 208 -13.89 -16.57 6.70
N TYR A 209 -13.63 -15.64 5.79
CA TYR A 209 -13.66 -15.92 4.35
C TYR A 209 -12.69 -17.03 3.96
N GLU A 210 -11.43 -16.91 4.38
CA GLU A 210 -10.40 -17.91 4.15
C GLU A 210 -10.72 -19.27 4.80
N TYR A 211 -11.34 -19.28 5.99
CA TYR A 211 -11.82 -20.52 6.61
C TYR A 211 -12.89 -21.20 5.74
N ASN A 212 -13.91 -20.45 5.33
CA ASN A 212 -15.01 -20.99 4.53
C ASN A 212 -14.51 -21.51 3.18
N LEU A 213 -13.59 -20.79 2.53
CA LEU A 213 -13.01 -21.21 1.25
C LEU A 213 -12.21 -22.52 1.38
N MET A 214 -11.40 -22.66 2.44
CA MET A 214 -10.68 -23.91 2.69
C MET A 214 -11.61 -25.08 3.02
N VAL A 215 -12.66 -24.84 3.82
CA VAL A 215 -13.66 -25.87 4.15
C VAL A 215 -14.39 -26.32 2.89
N GLN A 216 -14.89 -25.37 2.09
CA GLN A 216 -15.60 -25.66 0.84
C GLN A 216 -14.71 -26.40 -0.17
N TRP A 217 -13.43 -26.04 -0.26
CA TRP A 217 -12.49 -26.75 -1.12
C TRP A 217 -12.34 -28.22 -0.72
N ILE A 218 -12.28 -28.50 0.59
CA ILE A 218 -12.26 -29.89 1.09
C ILE A 218 -13.60 -30.59 0.80
N GLU A 219 -14.73 -29.91 0.98
CA GLU A 219 -16.08 -30.43 0.66
C GLU A 219 -16.23 -30.80 -0.82
N GLN A 220 -15.63 -30.02 -1.71
CA GLN A 220 -15.61 -30.28 -3.15
C GLN A 220 -14.69 -31.44 -3.56
N GLY A 221 -14.04 -32.11 -2.60
CA GLY A 221 -13.09 -33.20 -2.88
C GLY A 221 -11.68 -32.72 -3.20
N MET A 222 -11.32 -31.51 -2.76
CA MET A 222 -10.00 -30.88 -2.96
C MET A 222 -9.59 -30.78 -4.43
N PRO A 223 -10.40 -30.18 -5.32
CA PRO A 223 -10.00 -29.98 -6.71
C PRO A 223 -8.67 -29.21 -6.80
N TYR A 224 -7.76 -29.67 -7.64
CA TYR A 224 -6.50 -28.95 -7.90
C TYR A 224 -6.74 -27.74 -8.82
N GLY A 225 -7.53 -27.94 -9.88
CA GLY A 225 -7.68 -27.02 -11.01
C GLY A 225 -7.35 -27.73 -12.32
N ALA A 226 -7.67 -27.11 -13.44
CA ALA A 226 -7.28 -27.54 -14.78
C ALA A 226 -6.17 -26.64 -15.35
N ASP A 227 -5.34 -27.18 -16.26
CA ASP A 227 -4.29 -26.40 -16.93
C ASP A 227 -4.84 -25.26 -17.79
N SER A 228 -6.11 -25.36 -18.19
CA SER A 228 -6.85 -24.31 -18.91
C SER A 228 -7.43 -23.23 -18.01
N ASP A 229 -7.36 -23.38 -16.68
CA ASP A 229 -7.91 -22.40 -15.76
C ASP A 229 -7.12 -21.08 -15.88
N PRO A 230 -7.80 -19.92 -15.84
CA PRO A 230 -7.12 -18.63 -15.90
C PRO A 230 -6.15 -18.45 -14.75
N TYR A 231 -4.99 -17.85 -15.02
CA TYR A 231 -3.99 -17.51 -14.01
C TYR A 231 -3.79 -16.00 -13.93
N VAL A 232 -3.29 -15.52 -12.80
CA VAL A 232 -3.09 -14.08 -12.56
C VAL A 232 -1.88 -13.58 -13.36
N VAL A 233 -2.12 -12.58 -14.22
CA VAL A 233 -1.07 -11.92 -15.02
C VAL A 233 -0.60 -10.61 -14.40
N GLY A 234 -1.37 -10.03 -13.47
CA GLY A 234 -0.98 -8.82 -12.75
C GLY A 234 -2.00 -8.45 -11.68
N ILE A 235 -1.58 -7.58 -10.76
CA ILE A 235 -2.46 -6.98 -9.74
C ILE A 235 -2.26 -5.48 -9.70
N LYS A 236 -3.27 -4.75 -9.22
CA LYS A 236 -3.23 -3.29 -9.02
C LYS A 236 -3.91 -2.90 -7.72
N CYS A 237 -3.31 -1.98 -6.97
CA CYS A 237 -3.95 -1.32 -5.83
C CYS A 237 -4.83 -0.18 -6.32
N ILE A 238 -6.00 -0.01 -5.72
CA ILE A 238 -6.92 1.10 -5.97
C ILE A 238 -7.33 1.69 -4.61
N PRO A 239 -7.13 3.01 -4.38
CA PRO A 239 -6.29 3.90 -5.19
C PRO A 239 -4.83 3.43 -5.22
N GLU A 240 -4.04 3.87 -6.21
CA GLU A 240 -2.59 3.60 -6.24
C GLU A 240 -1.80 4.57 -5.35
N THR A 241 -2.27 5.80 -5.21
CA THR A 241 -1.63 6.82 -4.39
C THR A 241 -2.64 7.67 -3.64
N ARG A 242 -2.24 8.21 -2.49
CA ARG A 242 -3.04 9.20 -1.75
C ARG A 242 -2.14 10.15 -0.97
N VAL A 243 -2.51 11.43 -0.93
CA VAL A 243 -2.02 12.36 0.09
C VAL A 243 -2.90 12.23 1.32
N MET A 244 -2.31 11.85 2.45
CA MET A 244 -3.02 11.50 3.68
C MET A 244 -2.56 12.40 4.83
N GLN A 245 -3.48 12.69 5.75
CA GLN A 245 -3.14 13.33 7.01
C GLN A 245 -2.54 12.31 7.97
N ARG A 246 -1.78 12.76 8.97
CA ARG A 246 -1.36 11.90 10.10
C ARG A 246 -2.60 11.32 10.79
N LYS A 247 -2.50 10.09 11.30
CA LYS A 247 -3.59 9.41 12.03
C LYS A 247 -4.90 9.30 11.22
N SER A 248 -4.81 9.30 9.90
CA SER A 248 -5.93 9.05 9.00
C SER A 248 -5.90 7.64 8.44
N GLN A 249 -7.03 7.22 7.86
CA GLN A 249 -7.22 5.89 7.29
C GLN A 249 -7.53 5.96 5.80
N GLN A 250 -7.10 4.93 5.06
CA GLN A 250 -7.45 4.70 3.66
C GLN A 250 -7.69 3.21 3.46
N GLN A 251 -8.89 2.84 3.02
CA GLN A 251 -9.19 1.54 2.46
C GLN A 251 -8.54 1.44 1.07
N ILE A 252 -7.85 0.34 0.80
CA ILE A 252 -7.39 -0.01 -0.54
C ILE A 252 -8.06 -1.31 -0.98
N SER A 253 -8.29 -1.43 -2.29
CA SER A 253 -8.69 -2.67 -2.96
C SER A 253 -7.56 -3.17 -3.86
N VAL A 254 -7.41 -4.47 -3.98
CA VAL A 254 -6.45 -5.10 -4.90
C VAL A 254 -7.21 -5.84 -5.97
N ILE A 255 -7.06 -5.41 -7.23
CA ILE A 255 -7.71 -6.02 -8.38
C ILE A 255 -6.70 -6.87 -9.14
N ALA A 256 -6.99 -8.16 -9.29
CA ALA A 256 -6.23 -9.07 -10.11
C ALA A 256 -6.76 -9.07 -11.54
N SER A 257 -5.86 -9.11 -12.51
CA SER A 257 -6.16 -9.38 -13.91
C SER A 257 -5.72 -10.81 -14.25
N TYR A 258 -6.58 -11.55 -14.93
CA TYR A 258 -6.37 -12.94 -15.32
C TYR A 258 -6.03 -13.08 -16.80
N SER A 259 -5.42 -14.21 -17.16
CA SER A 259 -4.97 -14.53 -18.53
C SER A 259 -6.10 -14.61 -19.56
N ASP A 260 -7.35 -14.74 -19.13
CA ASP A 260 -8.55 -14.73 -19.98
C ASP A 260 -9.18 -13.33 -20.13
N GLY A 261 -8.51 -12.30 -19.61
CA GLY A 261 -8.97 -10.91 -19.64
C GLY A 261 -9.97 -10.55 -18.54
N THR A 262 -10.32 -11.48 -17.66
CA THR A 262 -11.22 -11.20 -16.54
C THR A 262 -10.48 -10.55 -15.38
N THR A 263 -11.24 -9.91 -14.48
CA THR A 263 -10.70 -9.28 -13.27
C THR A 263 -11.45 -9.75 -12.03
N GLU A 264 -10.75 -9.86 -10.91
CA GLU A 264 -11.35 -10.17 -9.60
C GLU A 264 -10.80 -9.25 -8.51
N ASP A 265 -11.64 -8.87 -7.56
CA ASP A 265 -11.17 -8.28 -6.30
C ASP A 265 -10.58 -9.37 -5.40
N VAL A 266 -9.27 -9.23 -5.18
CA VAL A 266 -8.46 -10.14 -4.37
C VAL A 266 -7.99 -9.45 -3.08
N THR A 267 -8.59 -8.33 -2.68
CA THR A 267 -8.24 -7.57 -1.46
C THR A 267 -8.25 -8.46 -0.22
N ARG A 268 -9.28 -9.32 -0.10
CA ARG A 268 -9.40 -10.28 1.00
C ARG A 268 -8.34 -11.37 0.97
N MET A 269 -7.67 -11.59 -0.16
CA MET A 269 -6.67 -12.64 -0.35
C MET A 269 -5.24 -12.12 -0.46
N ALA A 270 -5.06 -10.81 -0.67
CA ALA A 270 -3.75 -10.19 -0.72
C ALA A 270 -3.08 -10.14 0.67
N LEU A 271 -1.76 -10.31 0.67
CA LEU A 271 -0.89 -9.96 1.78
C LEU A 271 -0.52 -8.47 1.67
N PHE A 272 -0.57 -7.72 2.78
CA PHE A 272 -0.20 -6.32 2.84
C PHE A 272 0.97 -6.13 3.79
N GLU A 273 2.02 -5.44 3.32
CA GLU A 273 3.25 -5.21 4.06
C GLU A 273 3.72 -3.75 3.88
N PRO A 274 3.73 -2.91 4.94
CA PRO A 274 4.34 -1.60 4.88
C PRO A 274 5.86 -1.71 4.82
N ASN A 275 6.51 -0.88 4.01
CA ASN A 275 7.98 -0.78 4.00
C ASN A 275 8.53 0.02 5.20
N GLU A 276 7.71 0.86 5.81
CA GLU A 276 8.04 1.65 7.01
C GLU A 276 6.89 1.57 8.03
N PRO A 277 6.84 0.52 8.87
CA PRO A 277 5.75 0.29 9.81
C PRO A 277 5.58 1.40 10.86
N GLU A 278 6.63 2.16 11.16
CA GLU A 278 6.56 3.30 12.08
C GLU A 278 5.83 4.51 11.47
N MET A 279 5.70 4.56 10.14
CA MET A 279 4.98 5.62 9.43
C MET A 279 3.54 5.23 9.10
N ALA A 280 3.30 3.99 8.69
CA ALA A 280 1.95 3.50 8.45
C ALA A 280 1.84 1.98 8.65
N GLU A 281 0.70 1.57 9.17
CA GLU A 281 0.34 0.16 9.31
C GLU A 281 -0.75 -0.21 8.30
N SER A 282 -0.84 -1.50 7.97
CA SER A 282 -1.91 -2.05 7.14
C SER A 282 -2.55 -3.26 7.79
N SER A 283 -3.88 -3.29 7.85
CA SER A 283 -4.62 -4.47 8.27
C SER A 283 -4.63 -5.55 7.18
N THR A 284 -4.97 -6.78 7.58
CA THR A 284 -5.18 -7.90 6.64
C THR A 284 -6.37 -7.69 5.68
N LYS A 285 -7.16 -6.63 5.86
CA LYS A 285 -8.33 -6.30 5.03
C LYS A 285 -8.06 -5.12 4.09
N GLY A 286 -6.81 -4.67 3.96
CA GLY A 286 -6.45 -3.54 3.11
C GLY A 286 -6.82 -2.17 3.70
N LEU A 287 -7.08 -2.06 5.00
CA LEU A 287 -7.18 -0.75 5.66
C LEU A 287 -5.79 -0.28 6.07
N VAL A 288 -5.32 0.82 5.47
CA VAL A 288 -4.08 1.50 5.79
C VAL A 288 -4.34 2.59 6.83
N THR A 289 -3.50 2.69 7.85
CA THR A 289 -3.55 3.74 8.89
C THR A 289 -2.20 4.41 8.99
N THR A 290 -2.14 5.70 8.67
CA THR A 290 -0.94 6.52 8.89
C THR A 290 -0.76 6.84 10.36
N LEU A 291 0.48 6.96 10.82
CA LEU A 291 0.83 7.25 12.21
C LEU A 291 1.28 8.72 12.36
N ASP A 292 2.34 8.96 13.15
CA ASP A 292 2.82 10.30 13.48
C ASP A 292 3.90 10.84 12.52
N LEU A 293 4.60 9.96 11.80
CA LEU A 293 5.69 10.36 10.90
C LEU A 293 5.16 10.94 9.58
N SER A 294 5.89 11.93 9.05
CA SER A 294 5.70 12.45 7.69
C SER A 294 6.71 11.85 6.71
N GLY A 295 6.32 11.77 5.44
CA GLY A 295 7.15 11.21 4.38
C GLY A 295 6.30 10.53 3.32
N GLU A 296 6.90 9.62 2.56
CA GLU A 296 6.19 8.70 1.68
C GLU A 296 6.41 7.28 2.18
N VAL A 297 5.32 6.53 2.32
CA VAL A 297 5.33 5.11 2.70
C VAL A 297 4.60 4.30 1.65
N ALA A 298 5.15 3.13 1.34
CA ALA A 298 4.56 2.18 0.40
C ALA A 298 4.00 0.98 1.16
N ILE A 299 2.74 0.65 0.87
CA ILE A 299 2.09 -0.59 1.31
C ILE A 299 2.16 -1.55 0.13
N MET A 300 3.02 -2.55 0.23
CA MET A 300 3.13 -3.61 -0.77
C MET A 300 1.95 -4.56 -0.63
N ALA A 301 1.23 -4.81 -1.72
CA ALA A 301 0.24 -5.86 -1.84
C ALA A 301 0.83 -7.02 -2.64
N ARG A 302 0.69 -8.25 -2.13
CA ARG A 302 1.15 -9.48 -2.82
C ARG A 302 0.00 -10.46 -2.98
N TYR A 303 -0.14 -11.01 -4.18
CA TYR A 303 -1.10 -12.06 -4.50
C TYR A 303 -0.57 -12.93 -5.65
N GLN A 304 -0.51 -14.26 -5.45
CA GLN A 304 -0.01 -15.22 -6.45
C GLN A 304 1.33 -14.84 -7.12
N GLY A 305 2.31 -14.40 -6.35
CA GLY A 305 3.62 -13.98 -6.85
C GLY A 305 3.65 -12.59 -7.49
N GLN A 306 2.50 -12.02 -7.82
CA GLN A 306 2.38 -10.64 -8.30
C GLN A 306 2.49 -9.64 -7.14
N VAL A 307 2.97 -8.44 -7.46
CA VAL A 307 3.17 -7.35 -6.51
C VAL A 307 2.58 -6.06 -7.08
N ALA A 308 1.83 -5.34 -6.25
CA ALA A 308 1.44 -3.96 -6.48
C ALA A 308 1.76 -3.13 -5.22
N THR A 309 1.72 -1.81 -5.35
CA THR A 309 1.99 -0.91 -4.23
C THR A 309 0.93 0.17 -4.16
N PHE A 310 0.42 0.44 -2.97
CA PHE A 310 -0.23 1.70 -2.65
C PHE A 310 0.78 2.65 -2.01
N ARG A 311 0.84 3.92 -2.42
CA ARG A 311 1.72 4.93 -1.83
C ARG A 311 0.92 5.98 -1.08
N ALA A 312 1.19 6.11 0.21
CA ALA A 312 0.69 7.22 1.02
C ALA A 312 1.77 8.29 1.14
N THR A 313 1.46 9.52 0.75
CA THR A 313 2.27 10.70 1.08
C THR A 313 1.65 11.38 2.30
N VAL A 314 2.40 11.45 3.40
CA VAL A 314 2.02 12.15 4.63
C VAL A 314 2.82 13.45 4.70
N PRO A 315 2.22 14.62 4.41
CA PRO A 315 2.96 15.87 4.35
C PRO A 315 3.53 16.27 5.71
N LEU A 316 4.72 16.88 5.70
CA LEU A 316 5.30 17.56 6.85
C LEU A 316 4.40 18.71 7.30
N GLY A 317 3.88 19.48 6.33
CA GLY A 317 2.97 20.60 6.54
C GLY A 317 3.65 21.96 6.65
N ALA A 318 4.90 22.09 6.21
CA ALA A 318 5.57 23.39 6.13
C ALA A 318 5.11 24.19 4.91
N ASP A 319 5.29 25.51 4.96
CA ASP A 319 4.92 26.40 3.87
C ASP A 319 5.79 26.15 2.63
N THR A 320 5.14 25.99 1.47
CA THR A 320 5.78 25.76 0.17
C THR A 320 5.37 26.80 -0.87
N SER A 321 4.86 27.96 -0.41
CA SER A 321 4.48 29.07 -1.28
C SER A 321 5.67 29.70 -1.99
N ASN A 322 6.84 29.75 -1.35
CA ASN A 322 8.06 30.37 -1.87
C ASN A 322 9.02 29.34 -2.48
N MET A 323 8.59 28.66 -3.53
CA MET A 323 9.44 27.71 -4.27
C MET A 323 10.15 28.42 -5.44
N PRO A 324 11.43 28.11 -5.71
CA PRO A 324 12.11 28.63 -6.90
C PRO A 324 11.39 28.22 -8.19
N GLU A 325 11.54 29.04 -9.23
CA GLU A 325 11.07 28.67 -10.57
C GLU A 325 11.91 27.50 -11.10
N PRO A 326 11.29 26.42 -11.59
CA PRO A 326 12.02 25.27 -12.12
C PRO A 326 12.75 25.66 -13.42
N VAL A 327 14.04 25.38 -13.49
CA VAL A 327 14.86 25.66 -14.69
C VAL A 327 14.75 24.54 -15.71
N ASN A 328 14.52 23.31 -15.24
CA ASN A 328 14.44 22.12 -16.08
C ASN A 328 13.38 21.11 -15.56
N LEU A 329 13.23 19.99 -16.28
CA LEU A 329 12.27 18.94 -15.94
C LEU A 329 12.56 18.25 -14.59
N VAL A 330 13.83 18.19 -14.17
CA VAL A 330 14.23 17.61 -12.89
C VAL A 330 13.78 18.52 -11.76
N ASP A 331 14.02 19.82 -11.87
CA ASP A 331 13.56 20.80 -10.88
C ASP A 331 12.03 20.78 -10.75
N ALA A 332 11.31 20.72 -11.89
CA ALA A 332 9.86 20.65 -11.89
C ALA A 332 9.35 19.40 -11.13
N ALA A 333 9.99 18.24 -11.35
CA ALA A 333 9.66 17.01 -10.65
C ALA A 333 9.99 17.07 -9.15
N VAL A 334 11.19 17.57 -8.81
CA VAL A 334 11.65 17.70 -7.41
C VAL A 334 10.76 18.68 -6.65
N PHE A 335 10.53 19.88 -7.19
CA PHE A 335 9.69 20.89 -6.54
C PHE A 335 8.24 20.46 -6.44
N GLY A 336 7.72 19.74 -7.43
CA GLY A 336 6.40 19.10 -7.35
C GLY A 336 6.31 18.14 -6.16
N LYS A 337 7.32 17.27 -5.99
CA LYS A 337 7.36 16.32 -4.87
C LYS A 337 7.52 17.00 -3.51
N LEU A 338 8.38 18.02 -3.42
CA LEU A 338 8.57 18.82 -2.21
C LEU A 338 7.29 19.54 -1.78
N LYS A 339 6.55 20.15 -2.72
CA LYS A 339 5.23 20.74 -2.48
C LYS A 339 4.25 19.70 -1.93
N GLN A 340 4.19 18.51 -2.55
CA GLN A 340 3.32 17.43 -2.08
C GLN A 340 3.68 16.95 -0.66
N LEU A 341 4.97 16.91 -0.32
CA LEU A 341 5.46 16.56 1.01
C LEU A 341 5.37 17.73 2.01
N GLY A 342 4.99 18.94 1.58
CA GLY A 342 5.00 20.14 2.41
C GLY A 342 6.40 20.45 2.94
N ILE A 343 7.43 20.34 2.09
CA ILE A 343 8.82 20.63 2.40
C ILE A 343 9.26 21.85 1.56
N PRO A 344 9.72 22.95 2.16
CA PRO A 344 10.24 24.10 1.41
C PRO A 344 11.56 23.75 0.71
N ALA A 345 11.83 24.43 -0.41
CA ALA A 345 13.15 24.39 -1.02
C ALA A 345 14.20 25.00 -0.08
N SER A 346 15.41 24.46 -0.11
CA SER A 346 16.54 25.09 0.58
C SER A 346 16.98 26.34 -0.16
N ASP A 347 17.45 27.34 0.58
CA ASP A 347 18.03 28.55 0.01
C ASP A 347 19.27 28.22 -0.85
N ILE A 348 19.55 29.09 -1.82
CA ILE A 348 20.78 29.03 -2.60
C ILE A 348 21.96 29.24 -1.65
N CYS A 349 22.84 28.23 -1.59
CA CYS A 349 24.04 28.31 -0.78
C CYS A 349 25.06 29.34 -1.32
N ASP A 350 25.93 29.83 -0.43
CA ASP A 350 27.05 30.69 -0.80
C ASP A 350 28.08 29.97 -1.70
N ASP A 351 28.97 30.74 -2.32
CA ASP A 351 29.94 30.23 -3.28
C ASP A 351 30.97 29.26 -2.68
N ALA A 352 31.37 29.44 -1.43
CA ALA A 352 32.33 28.54 -0.78
C ALA A 352 31.69 27.19 -0.49
N THR A 353 30.45 27.23 -0.01
CA THR A 353 29.63 26.03 0.21
C THR A 353 29.35 25.31 -1.11
N PHE A 354 29.00 26.06 -2.17
CA PHE A 354 28.74 25.51 -3.50
C PHE A 354 29.98 24.80 -4.07
N LEU A 355 31.12 25.50 -4.15
CA LEU A 355 32.38 24.95 -4.67
C LEU A 355 32.76 23.66 -3.94
N ARG A 356 32.70 23.64 -2.60
CA ARG A 356 33.03 22.45 -1.82
C ARG A 356 32.09 21.28 -2.14
N ARG A 357 30.77 21.51 -2.19
CA ARG A 357 29.77 20.45 -2.44
C ARG A 357 29.90 19.89 -3.84
N VAL A 358 29.97 20.76 -4.85
CA VAL A 358 30.01 20.33 -6.26
C VAL A 358 31.32 19.60 -6.60
N SER A 359 32.47 20.00 -6.04
CA SER A 359 33.73 19.27 -6.21
C SER A 359 33.70 17.88 -5.57
N LEU A 360 33.11 17.75 -4.37
CA LEU A 360 32.95 16.44 -3.71
C LEU A 360 31.97 15.55 -4.47
N ASP A 361 30.84 16.08 -4.92
CA ASP A 361 29.79 15.29 -5.58
C ASP A 361 30.20 14.84 -6.99
N ILE A 362 30.89 15.70 -7.76
CA ILE A 362 31.31 15.38 -9.14
C ILE A 362 32.64 14.65 -9.14
N SER A 363 33.66 15.17 -8.46
CA SER A 363 35.04 14.69 -8.56
C SER A 363 35.52 13.89 -7.35
N GLY A 364 34.68 13.70 -6.32
CA GLY A 364 35.03 12.92 -5.13
C GLY A 364 36.11 13.53 -4.24
N THR A 365 36.55 14.76 -4.52
CA THR A 365 37.70 15.40 -3.87
C THR A 365 37.41 16.85 -3.52
N LEU A 366 38.12 17.38 -2.51
CA LEU A 366 38.02 18.78 -2.14
C LEU A 366 38.71 19.67 -3.19
N PRO A 367 38.22 20.90 -3.42
CA PRO A 367 38.88 21.85 -4.32
C PRO A 367 40.27 22.20 -3.80
N SER A 368 41.24 22.38 -4.71
CA SER A 368 42.57 22.85 -4.32
C SER A 368 42.53 24.33 -3.91
N GLU A 369 43.56 24.80 -3.20
CA GLU A 369 43.70 26.22 -2.84
C GLU A 369 43.66 27.13 -4.09
N ALA A 370 44.23 26.67 -5.21
CA ALA A 370 44.21 27.38 -6.48
C ALA A 370 42.79 27.47 -7.06
N ASP A 371 42.03 26.37 -7.03
CA ASP A 371 40.63 26.35 -7.52
C ASP A 371 39.74 27.29 -6.71
N VAL A 372 39.91 27.31 -5.38
CA VAL A 372 39.19 28.22 -4.50
C VAL A 372 39.49 29.67 -4.88
N ARG A 373 40.75 30.05 -5.03
CA ARG A 373 41.12 31.43 -5.41
C ARG A 373 40.53 31.81 -6.76
N LEU A 374 40.62 30.93 -7.75
CA LEU A 374 40.09 31.17 -9.09
C LEU A 374 38.57 31.36 -9.08
N PHE A 375 37.83 30.49 -8.40
CA PHE A 375 36.37 30.56 -8.36
C PHE A 375 35.84 31.75 -7.55
N MET A 376 36.54 32.12 -6.47
CA MET A 376 36.18 33.28 -5.64
C MET A 376 36.44 34.61 -6.34
N ALA A 377 37.45 34.67 -7.21
CA ALA A 377 37.75 35.86 -8.00
C ALA A 377 36.85 36.03 -9.23
N ASP A 378 36.18 34.97 -9.69
CA ASP A 378 35.27 35.03 -10.84
C ASP A 378 33.93 35.69 -10.45
N ALA A 379 33.61 36.79 -11.14
CA ALA A 379 32.37 37.54 -10.97
C ALA A 379 31.35 37.29 -12.11
N SER A 380 31.65 36.35 -13.01
CA SER A 380 30.78 36.02 -14.14
C SER A 380 29.45 35.44 -13.63
N PRO A 381 28.31 35.83 -14.23
CA PRO A 381 26.99 35.35 -13.79
C PRO A 381 26.79 33.85 -13.99
N ASP A 382 27.56 33.23 -14.88
CA ASP A 382 27.53 31.80 -15.25
C ASP A 382 28.67 30.98 -14.63
N LYS A 383 29.41 31.54 -13.65
CA LYS A 383 30.61 30.90 -13.10
C LYS A 383 30.37 29.51 -12.50
N ARG A 384 29.15 29.26 -11.98
CA ARG A 384 28.76 27.96 -11.40
C ARG A 384 28.63 26.89 -12.48
N ASP A 385 27.99 27.23 -13.59
CA ASP A 385 27.84 26.32 -14.74
C ASP A 385 29.20 26.02 -15.36
N ARG A 386 30.03 27.05 -15.57
CA ARG A 386 31.41 26.88 -16.08
C ARG A 386 32.31 26.05 -15.17
N LEU A 387 32.08 26.07 -13.85
CA LEU A 387 32.78 25.20 -12.92
C LEU A 387 32.30 23.75 -13.05
N ILE A 388 30.99 23.54 -13.14
CA ILE A 388 30.40 22.20 -13.33
C ILE A 388 30.96 21.55 -14.60
N ASP A 389 30.95 22.26 -15.73
CA ASP A 389 31.49 21.76 -17.00
C ASP A 389 32.96 21.35 -16.86
N ARG A 390 33.78 22.19 -16.22
CA ARG A 390 35.20 21.91 -15.98
C ARG A 390 35.42 20.67 -15.11
N LEU A 391 34.59 20.47 -14.08
CA LEU A 391 34.69 19.30 -13.20
C LEU A 391 34.26 18.03 -13.93
N LEU A 392 33.22 18.10 -14.78
CA LEU A 392 32.74 16.98 -15.60
C LEU A 392 33.74 16.59 -16.69
N ASP A 393 34.44 17.57 -17.28
CA ASP A 393 35.50 17.34 -18.27
C ASP A 393 36.80 16.76 -17.66
N GLY A 394 36.93 16.81 -16.32
CA GLY A 394 38.10 16.33 -15.59
C GLY A 394 38.15 14.80 -15.45
N THR A 395 39.36 14.23 -15.41
CA THR A 395 39.55 12.77 -15.20
C THR A 395 39.04 12.31 -13.84
N ALA A 396 39.10 13.17 -12.82
CA ALA A 396 38.64 12.86 -11.47
C ALA A 396 37.13 12.53 -11.42
N TYR A 397 36.31 13.12 -12.30
CA TYR A 397 34.90 12.73 -12.42
C TYR A 397 34.77 11.28 -12.89
N ALA A 398 35.47 10.90 -13.95
CA ALA A 398 35.43 9.54 -14.49
C ALA A 398 35.88 8.51 -13.43
N ASP A 399 36.97 8.79 -12.70
CA ASP A 399 37.46 7.92 -11.63
C ASP A 399 36.46 7.81 -10.46
N HIS A 400 35.89 8.94 -10.03
CA HIS A 400 34.92 8.95 -8.93
C HIS A 400 33.64 8.18 -9.31
N PHE A 401 33.11 8.43 -10.50
CA PHE A 401 31.87 7.81 -10.95
C PHE A 401 32.05 6.31 -11.26
N ALA A 402 33.19 5.90 -11.81
CA ALA A 402 33.53 4.48 -11.98
C ALA A 402 33.50 3.72 -10.64
N ASN A 403 34.10 4.30 -9.59
CA ASN A 403 34.07 3.71 -8.26
C ASN A 403 32.66 3.68 -7.66
N LYS A 404 31.86 4.73 -7.88
CA LYS A 404 30.45 4.77 -7.44
C LYS A 404 29.63 3.66 -8.09
N TRP A 405 29.80 3.42 -9.38
CA TRP A 405 29.12 2.32 -10.07
C TRP A 405 29.62 0.94 -9.65
N ASN A 406 30.92 0.77 -9.39
CA ASN A 406 31.47 -0.48 -8.86
C ASN A 406 30.93 -0.83 -7.46
N PHE A 407 30.36 0.13 -6.73
CA PHE A 407 29.68 -0.14 -5.47
C PHE A 407 28.19 -0.51 -5.67
N VAL A 408 27.56 0.03 -6.71
CA VAL A 408 26.12 -0.15 -7.00
C VAL A 408 25.86 -1.43 -7.79
N LEU A 409 26.76 -1.78 -8.71
CA LEU A 409 26.72 -2.97 -9.57
C LEU A 409 27.57 -4.09 -8.96
#